data_AF-A0A954UBK9-F1
#
_entry.id   AF-A0A954UBK9-F1
#
_cell.length_a   1.000
_cell.length_b   1.000
_cell.length_c   1.000
_cell.angle_alpha   90.00
_cell.angle_beta   90.00
_cell.angle_gamma   90.00
#
_symmetry.space_group_name_H-M   'P 1'
#
loop_
_entity.id
_entity.type
_entity.pdbx_description
1 polymer ?
#
loop_
_entity_poly.entity_id
_entity_poly.type
_entity_poly.pdbx_seq_one_letter_code
_entity_poly.pdbx_strand_id
1 'polypeptide(L)'
;NLKTVSIPLPLREPEDIVTALVNHCSPATRLLVVSHITSPTAIVFPIAEICEAFKALNVPVCVDGPHAILQERFKLHTLGCDFYTASCHKWLCAPLGSGFVYAAPQWHDSFQPARLSWGRIQPATPEHWSDELLWTGTRDYSAFLSIPYALEFFEQFDLDRLEIRNHALARYARTRLLEIPG
;
A
#
# COMPACT_ATOMS: atom_id res chain seq x y z
N ASN A 1 -7.33 17.02 13.18
CA ASN A 1 -7.94 15.96 14.01
C ASN A 1 -7.99 14.67 13.22
N LEU A 2 -7.26 13.65 13.67
CA LEU A 2 -7.37 12.29 13.14
C LEU A 2 -8.71 11.68 13.58
N LYS A 3 -9.40 11.00 12.67
CA LYS A 3 -10.57 10.17 12.98
C LYS A 3 -10.26 8.75 12.55
N THR A 4 -10.65 7.78 13.36
CA THR A 4 -10.52 6.35 13.05
C THR A 4 -11.89 5.78 12.72
N VAL A 5 -11.93 4.82 11.80
CA VAL A 5 -13.14 4.11 11.40
C VAL A 5 -12.99 2.65 11.85
N SER A 6 -13.96 2.16 12.61
CA SER A 6 -14.04 0.74 12.94
C SER A 6 -14.77 0.02 11.81
N ILE A 7 -14.12 -0.98 11.22
CA ILE A 7 -14.75 -1.83 10.22
C ILE A 7 -15.67 -2.83 10.94
N PRO A 8 -16.94 -2.95 10.51
CA PRO A 8 -17.88 -3.87 11.15
C PRO A 8 -17.41 -5.32 10.99
N LEU A 9 -17.44 -6.07 12.08
CA LEU A 9 -17.19 -7.50 12.09
C LEU A 9 -18.43 -8.23 12.66
N PRO A 10 -18.85 -9.37 12.09
CA PRO A 10 -18.28 -10.00 10.89
C PRO A 10 -18.61 -9.21 9.61
N LEU A 11 -17.65 -9.15 8.68
CA LEU A 11 -17.91 -8.70 7.31
C LEU A 11 -18.81 -9.72 6.62
N ARG A 12 -19.84 -9.24 5.94
CA ARG A 12 -20.71 -10.08 5.10
C ARG A 12 -20.28 -9.97 3.65
N GLU A 13 -20.08 -8.74 3.20
CA GLU A 13 -19.71 -8.43 1.82
C GLU A 13 -18.59 -7.38 1.77
N PRO A 14 -17.74 -7.33 0.72
CA PRO A 14 -16.71 -6.29 0.57
C PRO A 14 -17.24 -4.86 0.64
N GLU A 15 -18.47 -4.62 0.19
CA GLU A 15 -19.15 -3.32 0.19
C GLU A 15 -19.40 -2.78 1.61
N ASP A 16 -19.43 -3.65 2.63
CA ASP A 16 -19.54 -3.25 4.03
C ASP A 16 -18.37 -2.33 4.43
N ILE A 17 -17.16 -2.61 3.91
CA ILE A 17 -15.94 -1.81 4.15
C ILE A 17 -16.11 -0.43 3.50
N VAL A 18 -16.46 -0.39 2.22
CA VAL A 18 -16.63 0.86 1.46
C VAL A 18 -17.69 1.75 2.14
N THR A 19 -18.84 1.16 2.47
CA THR A 19 -19.96 1.84 3.14
C THR A 19 -19.53 2.40 4.50
N ALA A 20 -18.81 1.61 5.31
CA ALA A 20 -18.33 2.07 6.61
C ALA A 20 -17.40 3.28 6.48
N LEU A 21 -16.50 3.27 5.50
CA LEU A 21 -15.57 4.38 5.25
C LEU A 21 -16.30 5.63 4.75
N VAL A 22 -17.19 5.50 3.78
CA VAL A 22 -17.97 6.62 3.21
C VAL A 22 -18.85 7.27 4.27
N ASN A 23 -19.53 6.49 5.11
CA ASN A 23 -20.41 7.02 6.17
C ASN A 23 -19.67 7.83 7.24
N HIS A 24 -18.36 7.61 7.41
CA HIS A 24 -17.53 8.39 8.34
C HIS A 24 -16.88 9.61 7.67
N CYS A 25 -16.98 9.74 6.35
CA CYS A 25 -16.48 10.89 5.62
C CYS A 25 -17.36 12.13 5.89
N SER A 26 -16.73 13.31 5.99
CA SER A 26 -17.44 14.57 6.15
C SER A 26 -16.80 15.66 5.29
N PRO A 27 -17.42 16.86 5.16
CA PRO A 27 -16.82 17.98 4.44
C PRO A 27 -15.46 18.45 5.01
N ALA A 28 -15.10 18.01 6.23
CA ALA A 28 -13.81 18.29 6.86
C ALA A 28 -12.75 17.23 6.54
N THR A 29 -13.11 16.09 5.94
CA THR A 29 -12.15 15.07 5.51
C THR A 29 -11.24 15.64 4.43
N ARG A 30 -9.93 15.36 4.55
CA ARG A 30 -8.90 15.85 3.61
C ARG A 30 -8.05 14.74 3.01
N LEU A 31 -8.06 13.56 3.62
CA LEU A 31 -7.31 12.38 3.20
C LEU A 31 -7.94 11.15 3.86
N LEU A 32 -8.12 10.08 3.09
CA LEU A 32 -8.34 8.74 3.62
C LEU A 32 -6.99 8.00 3.66
N VAL A 33 -6.67 7.35 4.79
CA VAL A 33 -5.55 6.43 4.89
C VAL A 33 -6.10 5.04 5.20
N VAL A 34 -5.75 4.05 4.39
CA VAL A 34 -6.32 2.70 4.48
C VAL A 34 -5.28 1.64 4.12
N SER A 35 -5.28 0.49 4.80
CA SER A 35 -4.41 -0.63 4.43
C SER A 35 -5.03 -1.43 3.28
N HIS A 36 -4.22 -1.89 2.32
CA HIS A 36 -4.66 -2.83 1.28
C HIS A 36 -4.97 -4.20 1.89
N ILE A 37 -4.11 -4.66 2.80
CA ILE A 37 -4.37 -5.81 3.66
C ILE A 37 -4.08 -5.40 5.10
N THR A 38 -5.07 -5.53 5.99
CA THR A 38 -4.92 -5.16 7.40
C THR A 38 -4.07 -6.18 8.14
N SER A 39 -3.07 -5.74 8.90
CA SER A 39 -2.19 -6.65 9.66
C SER A 39 -2.88 -7.46 10.76
N PRO A 40 -3.87 -6.93 11.55
CA PRO A 40 -4.39 -7.68 12.69
C PRO A 40 -5.39 -8.77 12.31
N THR A 41 -6.12 -8.58 11.21
CA THR A 41 -7.24 -9.46 10.81
C THR A 41 -7.00 -10.14 9.45
N ALA A 42 -5.93 -9.78 8.74
CA ALA A 42 -5.61 -10.28 7.39
C ALA A 42 -6.73 -10.08 6.35
N ILE A 43 -7.62 -9.10 6.57
CA ILE A 43 -8.68 -8.76 5.62
C ILE A 43 -8.07 -7.99 4.44
N VAL A 44 -8.40 -8.41 3.22
CA VAL A 44 -8.08 -7.72 1.97
C VAL A 44 -9.19 -6.69 1.69
N PHE A 45 -8.81 -5.43 1.51
CA PHE A 45 -9.77 -4.35 1.25
C PHE A 45 -9.98 -4.16 -0.25
N PRO A 46 -11.21 -3.83 -0.70
CA PRO A 46 -11.52 -3.55 -2.11
C PRO A 46 -11.01 -2.15 -2.50
N ILE A 47 -9.69 -2.02 -2.74
CA ILE A 47 -9.04 -0.71 -2.89
C ILE A 47 -9.55 0.06 -4.10
N ALA A 48 -9.85 -0.59 -5.22
CA ALA A 48 -10.33 0.09 -6.42
C ALA A 48 -11.70 0.75 -6.16
N GLU A 49 -12.60 0.02 -5.50
CA GLU A 49 -13.94 0.45 -5.12
C GLU A 49 -13.89 1.57 -4.07
N ILE A 50 -12.97 1.48 -3.10
CA ILE A 50 -12.71 2.56 -2.13
C ILE A 50 -12.24 3.82 -2.86
N CYS A 51 -11.29 3.71 -3.79
CA CYS A 51 -10.78 4.85 -4.54
C CYS A 51 -11.86 5.49 -5.42
N GLU A 52 -12.69 4.68 -6.08
CA GLU A 52 -13.84 5.17 -6.85
C GLU A 52 -14.83 5.95 -5.99
N ALA A 53 -15.23 5.38 -4.84
CA ALA A 53 -16.16 6.02 -3.93
C ALA A 53 -15.62 7.35 -3.37
N PHE A 54 -14.34 7.41 -3.01
CA PHE A 54 -13.71 8.61 -2.45
C PHE A 54 -13.37 9.67 -3.50
N LYS A 55 -13.14 9.26 -4.76
CA LYS A 55 -13.04 10.18 -5.90
C LYS A 55 -14.33 10.97 -6.09
N ALA A 56 -15.51 10.33 -5.97
CA ALA A 56 -16.80 11.02 -6.04
C ALA A 56 -17.01 12.05 -4.92
N LEU A 57 -16.29 11.89 -3.80
CA LEU A 57 -16.32 12.80 -2.65
C LEU A 57 -15.23 13.88 -2.70
N ASN A 58 -14.38 13.89 -3.73
CA ASN A 58 -13.18 14.74 -3.82
C ASN A 58 -12.25 14.60 -2.62
N VAL A 59 -12.09 13.39 -2.09
CA VAL A 59 -11.18 13.09 -0.98
C VAL A 59 -10.07 12.16 -1.49
N PRO A 60 -8.78 12.54 -1.37
CA PRO A 60 -7.70 11.69 -1.81
C PRO A 60 -7.53 10.45 -0.93
N VAL A 61 -7.02 9.37 -1.52
CA VAL A 61 -6.79 8.08 -0.86
C VAL A 61 -5.30 7.73 -0.85
N CYS A 62 -4.76 7.51 0.35
CA CYS A 62 -3.43 6.98 0.59
C CYS A 62 -3.52 5.53 1.09
N VAL A 63 -2.89 4.62 0.36
CA VAL A 63 -2.94 3.19 0.63
C VAL A 63 -1.65 2.71 1.31
N ASP A 64 -1.79 2.02 2.43
CA ASP A 64 -0.74 1.27 3.12
C ASP A 64 -0.70 -0.18 2.60
N GLY A 65 0.25 -0.47 1.73
CA GLY A 65 0.39 -1.70 0.97
C GLY A 65 1.46 -2.73 1.33
N PRO A 66 2.29 -2.61 2.40
CA PRO A 66 3.33 -3.61 2.69
C PRO A 66 2.83 -5.05 2.76
N HIS A 67 1.58 -5.26 3.17
CA HIS A 67 1.01 -6.60 3.31
C HIS A 67 0.44 -7.17 2.00
N ALA A 68 0.25 -6.36 0.95
CA ALA A 68 -0.35 -6.80 -0.30
C ALA A 68 0.66 -7.28 -1.35
N ILE A 69 1.91 -6.78 -1.30
CA ILE A 69 2.96 -7.19 -2.24
C ILE A 69 3.12 -8.72 -2.20
N LEU A 70 3.03 -9.38 -3.36
CA LEU A 70 3.07 -10.85 -3.52
C LEU A 70 2.01 -11.65 -2.74
N GLN A 71 1.02 -10.98 -2.15
CA GLN A 71 -0.15 -11.60 -1.54
C GLN A 71 -1.40 -11.45 -2.41
N GLU A 72 -1.48 -10.36 -3.19
CA GLU A 72 -2.58 -10.06 -4.10
C GLU A 72 -2.04 -9.59 -5.46
N ARG A 73 -2.62 -10.06 -6.56
CA ARG A 73 -2.37 -9.57 -7.92
C ARG A 73 -3.09 -8.23 -8.13
N PHE A 74 -2.32 -7.15 -8.26
CA PHE A 74 -2.86 -5.85 -8.66
C PHE A 74 -1.89 -5.06 -9.54
N LYS A 75 -2.44 -4.12 -10.30
CA LYS A 75 -1.66 -3.12 -11.04
C LYS A 75 -1.86 -1.78 -10.36
N LEU A 76 -0.78 -1.19 -9.87
CA LEU A 76 -0.85 0.03 -9.06
C LEU A 76 -1.57 1.18 -9.78
N HIS A 77 -1.31 1.35 -11.07
CA HIS A 77 -1.94 2.39 -11.90
C HIS A 77 -3.43 2.17 -12.16
N THR A 78 -3.97 0.96 -11.92
CA THR A 78 -5.40 0.67 -12.11
C THR A 78 -6.21 0.82 -10.83
N LEU A 79 -5.56 0.93 -9.66
CA LEU A 79 -6.25 1.04 -8.37
C LEU A 79 -6.95 2.40 -8.17
N GLY A 80 -6.51 3.45 -8.86
CA GLY A 80 -7.10 4.79 -8.73
C GLY A 80 -6.75 5.53 -7.44
N CYS A 81 -5.84 5.01 -6.62
CA CYS A 81 -5.37 5.70 -5.41
C CYS A 81 -4.48 6.91 -5.75
N ASP A 82 -4.53 7.93 -4.89
CA ASP A 82 -3.67 9.11 -4.99
C ASP A 82 -2.25 8.82 -4.53
N PHE A 83 -2.12 8.01 -3.47
CA PHE A 83 -0.84 7.60 -2.93
C PHE A 83 -0.84 6.12 -2.57
N TYR A 84 0.30 5.47 -2.74
CA TYR A 84 0.49 4.09 -2.29
C TYR A 84 1.89 3.95 -1.70
N THR A 85 1.97 3.38 -0.51
CA THR A 85 3.24 3.18 0.18
C THR A 85 3.40 1.73 0.55
N ALA A 86 4.59 1.19 0.39
CA ALA A 86 4.87 -0.18 0.82
C ALA A 86 6.35 -0.39 1.12
N SER A 87 6.61 -1.17 2.16
CA SER A 87 7.94 -1.66 2.47
C SER A 87 8.21 -2.96 1.73
N CYS A 88 9.40 -3.09 1.14
CA CYS A 88 9.75 -4.28 0.36
C CYS A 88 10.32 -5.43 1.22
N HIS A 89 10.61 -5.19 2.49
CA HIS A 89 11.26 -6.16 3.38
C HIS A 89 10.34 -7.17 4.07
N LYS A 90 9.05 -7.17 3.72
CA LYS A 90 8.09 -8.17 4.19
C LYS A 90 8.03 -9.32 3.18
N TRP A 91 6.95 -9.38 2.41
CA TRP A 91 6.67 -10.49 1.50
C TRP A 91 7.57 -10.53 0.27
N LEU A 92 8.06 -9.39 -0.19
CA LEU A 92 9.07 -9.32 -1.27
C LEU A 92 10.47 -9.71 -0.79
N CYS A 93 10.68 -9.93 0.51
CA CYS A 93 11.94 -10.42 1.08
C CYS A 93 13.17 -9.56 0.75
N ALA A 94 12.98 -8.28 0.38
CA ALA A 94 14.10 -7.36 0.23
C ALA A 94 14.69 -7.01 1.62
N PRO A 95 15.92 -6.47 1.71
CA PRO A 95 16.52 -6.07 2.98
C PRO A 95 15.74 -4.97 3.69
N LEU A 96 15.79 -4.95 5.03
CA LEU A 96 15.20 -3.90 5.85
C LEU A 96 15.68 -2.51 5.41
N GLY A 97 14.77 -1.53 5.44
CA GLY A 97 15.05 -0.18 4.94
C GLY A 97 14.69 0.02 3.47
N SER A 98 14.22 -1.01 2.77
CA SER A 98 13.68 -0.93 1.41
C SER A 98 12.17 -0.68 1.38
N GLY A 99 11.72 0.09 0.39
CA GLY A 99 10.31 0.42 0.16
C GLY A 99 10.15 1.43 -0.96
N PHE A 100 8.90 1.77 -1.27
CA PHE A 100 8.56 2.78 -2.25
C PHE A 100 7.35 3.62 -1.81
N VAL A 101 7.26 4.79 -2.42
CA VAL A 101 6.05 5.61 -2.47
C VAL A 101 5.69 5.81 -3.92
N TYR A 102 4.41 5.66 -4.22
CA TYR A 102 3.78 6.09 -5.45
C TYR A 102 2.91 7.30 -5.14
N ALA A 103 2.99 8.30 -6.00
CA ALA A 103 2.08 9.42 -6.06
C ALA A 103 1.47 9.47 -7.46
N ALA A 104 0.16 9.61 -7.55
CA ALA A 104 -0.52 9.75 -8.83
C ALA A 104 -0.09 11.06 -9.53
N PRO A 105 -0.06 11.11 -10.88
CA PRO A 105 0.52 12.23 -11.64
C PRO A 105 0.01 13.62 -11.24
N GLN A 106 -1.27 13.75 -10.87
CA GLN A 106 -1.85 15.03 -10.43
C GLN A 106 -1.20 15.62 -9.18
N TRP A 107 -0.45 14.82 -8.41
CA TRP A 107 0.23 15.27 -7.20
C TRP A 107 1.68 15.67 -7.44
N HIS A 108 2.29 15.34 -8.59
CA HIS A 108 3.73 15.51 -8.80
C HIS A 108 4.19 16.95 -8.61
N ASP A 109 3.42 17.94 -9.10
CA ASP A 109 3.76 19.37 -8.99
C ASP A 109 3.54 19.95 -7.57
N SER A 110 2.68 19.32 -6.76
CA SER A 110 2.32 19.81 -5.43
C SER A 110 2.89 18.95 -4.30
N PHE A 111 3.64 17.90 -4.64
CA PHE A 111 4.21 16.98 -3.67
C PHE A 111 5.28 17.70 -2.85
N GLN A 112 5.11 17.73 -1.53
CA GLN A 112 6.06 18.36 -0.62
C GLN A 112 6.66 17.32 0.33
N PRO A 113 7.94 16.94 0.17
CA PRO A 113 8.56 15.97 1.06
C PRO A 113 8.84 16.59 2.44
N ALA A 114 8.58 15.82 3.50
CA ALA A 114 8.87 16.25 4.88
C ALA A 114 10.37 16.32 5.19
N ARG A 115 11.21 15.67 4.37
CA ARG A 115 12.67 15.69 4.41
C ARG A 115 13.15 16.10 3.03
N LEU A 116 13.84 17.22 2.94
CA LEU A 116 14.39 17.70 1.68
C LEU A 116 15.51 16.78 1.20
N SER A 117 15.47 16.41 -0.07
CA SER A 117 16.58 15.73 -0.74
C SER A 117 17.58 16.75 -1.30
N TRP A 118 18.85 16.33 -1.39
CA TRP A 118 19.88 16.97 -2.20
C TRP A 118 19.51 17.12 -3.68
N GLY A 119 18.55 16.34 -4.20
CA GLY A 119 18.00 16.54 -5.54
C GLY A 119 17.43 17.95 -5.76
N ARG A 120 17.02 18.64 -4.68
CA ARG A 120 16.58 20.04 -4.71
C ARG A 120 17.69 21.08 -4.50
N ILE A 121 18.85 20.67 -3.95
CA ILE A 121 19.93 21.57 -3.50
C ILE A 121 21.00 21.78 -4.59
N GLN A 122 21.03 20.94 -5.63
CA GLN A 122 21.86 21.20 -6.80
C GLN A 122 21.39 22.48 -7.54
N PRO A 123 22.25 23.18 -8.30
CA PRO A 123 21.84 24.34 -9.10
C PRO A 123 20.84 24.00 -10.23
N ALA A 124 20.36 22.76 -10.30
CA ALA A 124 19.41 22.26 -11.29
C ALA A 124 18.02 22.10 -10.67
N THR A 125 16.99 22.46 -11.43
CA THR A 125 15.60 22.09 -11.13
C THR A 125 15.45 20.57 -11.16
N PRO A 126 14.73 19.94 -10.21
CA PRO A 126 14.42 18.50 -10.27
C PRO A 126 13.81 18.12 -11.63
N GLU A 127 14.28 17.04 -12.25
CA GLU A 127 13.70 16.54 -13.51
C GLU A 127 12.43 15.72 -13.25
N HIS A 128 12.40 15.02 -12.12
CA HIS A 128 11.26 14.23 -11.65
C HIS A 128 10.89 14.60 -10.21
N TRP A 129 9.60 14.56 -9.87
CA TRP A 129 9.11 14.81 -8.50
C TRP A 129 9.80 13.92 -7.45
N SER A 130 10.19 12.71 -7.83
CA SER A 130 10.88 11.74 -6.98
C SER A 130 12.31 12.13 -6.66
N ASP A 131 12.95 13.01 -7.44
CA ASP A 131 14.30 13.48 -7.16
C ASP A 131 14.36 14.24 -5.83
N GLU A 132 13.24 14.82 -5.40
CA GLU A 132 13.11 15.45 -4.09
C GLU A 132 13.00 14.47 -2.91
N LEU A 133 13.00 13.15 -3.17
CA LEU A 133 12.87 12.09 -2.17
C LEU A 133 14.09 11.17 -2.06
N LEU A 134 14.80 10.92 -3.16
CA LEU A 134 15.72 9.78 -3.26
C LEU A 134 17.06 10.02 -2.54
N TRP A 135 17.56 11.26 -2.54
CA TRP A 135 18.90 11.56 -2.00
C TRP A 135 18.83 12.43 -0.74
N THR A 136 18.54 11.86 0.42
CA THR A 136 18.43 12.61 1.68
C THR A 136 19.76 12.79 2.43
N GLY A 137 20.89 12.57 1.75
CA GLY A 137 22.24 12.62 2.32
C GLY A 137 22.96 11.28 2.23
N THR A 138 24.12 11.17 2.87
CA THR A 138 24.93 9.94 2.89
C THR A 138 24.23 8.86 3.72
N ARG A 139 23.90 7.74 3.10
CA ARG A 139 23.26 6.57 3.72
C ARG A 139 23.64 5.30 2.96
N ASP A 140 23.40 4.15 3.57
CA ASP A 140 23.47 2.87 2.86
C ASP A 140 22.26 2.73 1.92
N TYR A 141 22.55 2.56 0.63
CA TYR A 141 21.57 2.36 -0.44
C TYR A 141 21.43 0.89 -0.86
N SER A 142 22.21 -0.02 -0.27
CA SER A 142 22.23 -1.44 -0.64
C SER A 142 20.84 -2.07 -0.59
N ALA A 143 20.04 -1.73 0.43
CA ALA A 143 18.67 -2.21 0.55
C ALA A 143 17.78 -1.79 -0.64
N PHE A 144 17.90 -0.56 -1.14
CA PHE A 144 17.13 -0.09 -2.31
C PHE A 144 17.61 -0.75 -3.59
N LEU A 145 18.93 -0.81 -3.78
CA LEU A 145 19.56 -1.36 -4.97
C LEU A 145 19.36 -2.88 -5.09
N SER A 146 18.99 -3.56 -4.00
CA SER A 146 18.66 -4.99 -4.01
C SER A 146 17.23 -5.33 -4.44
N ILE A 147 16.30 -4.35 -4.48
CA ILE A 147 14.89 -4.58 -4.83
C ILE A 147 14.73 -5.27 -6.19
N PRO A 148 15.43 -4.86 -7.27
CA PRO A 148 15.35 -5.53 -8.56
C PRO A 148 15.70 -7.02 -8.50
N TYR A 149 16.73 -7.40 -7.74
CA TYR A 149 17.14 -8.81 -7.59
C TYR A 149 16.09 -9.64 -6.83
N ALA A 150 15.41 -9.04 -5.84
CA ALA A 150 14.29 -9.70 -5.17
C ALA A 150 13.12 -9.92 -6.15
N LEU A 151 12.81 -8.94 -7.00
CA LEU A 151 11.80 -9.08 -8.05
C LEU A 151 12.19 -10.17 -9.06
N GLU A 152 13.42 -10.13 -9.59
CA GLU A 152 13.95 -11.14 -10.52
C GLU A 152 13.88 -12.55 -9.94
N PHE A 153 14.14 -12.72 -8.64
CA PHE A 153 13.97 -14.01 -7.97
C PHE A 153 12.51 -14.49 -8.01
N PHE A 154 11.56 -13.62 -7.69
CA PHE A 154 10.14 -13.98 -7.68
C PHE A 154 9.55 -14.17 -9.09
N GLU A 155 10.05 -13.44 -10.09
CA GLU A 155 9.68 -13.58 -11.51
C GLU A 155 10.02 -14.95 -12.10
N GLN A 156 10.90 -15.73 -11.46
CA GLN A 156 11.18 -17.12 -11.84
C GLN A 156 10.05 -18.09 -11.47
N PHE A 157 9.07 -17.65 -10.66
CA PHE A 157 7.96 -18.47 -10.20
C PHE A 157 6.64 -18.04 -10.84
N ASP A 158 5.68 -18.96 -10.86
CA ASP A 158 4.29 -18.66 -11.15
C ASP A 158 3.67 -17.90 -9.96
N LEU A 159 3.54 -16.59 -10.12
CA LEU A 159 3.03 -15.70 -9.07
C LEU A 159 1.53 -15.88 -8.80
N ASP A 160 0.76 -16.35 -9.78
CA ASP A 160 -0.66 -16.66 -9.57
C ASP A 160 -0.79 -17.92 -8.69
N ARG A 161 0.07 -18.91 -8.95
CA ARG A 161 0.17 -20.10 -8.09
C ARG A 161 0.67 -19.77 -6.68
N LEU A 162 1.57 -18.80 -6.53
CA LEU A 162 2.05 -18.34 -5.23
C LEU A 162 0.89 -17.77 -4.39
N GLU A 163 0.07 -16.89 -4.98
CA GLU A 163 -1.13 -16.33 -4.34
C GLU A 163 -2.10 -17.42 -3.90
N ILE A 164 -2.48 -18.32 -4.82
CA ILE A 164 -3.40 -19.44 -4.53
C ILE A 164 -2.87 -20.30 -3.38
N ARG A 165 -1.57 -20.60 -3.38
CA ARG A 165 -0.93 -21.39 -2.33
C ARG A 165 -0.95 -20.68 -0.99
N ASN A 166 -0.60 -19.40 -0.94
CA ASN A 166 -0.58 -18.61 0.30
C ASN A 166 -1.99 -18.53 0.91
N HIS A 167 -3.00 -18.25 0.08
CA HIS A 167 -4.39 -18.23 0.50
C HIS A 167 -4.86 -19.60 1.02
N ALA A 168 -4.50 -20.69 0.32
CA ALA A 168 -4.84 -22.05 0.76
C ALA A 168 -4.21 -22.41 2.11
N LEU A 169 -2.95 -22.02 2.35
CA LEU A 169 -2.27 -22.24 3.63
C LEU A 169 -2.91 -21.44 4.77
N ALA A 170 -3.27 -20.18 4.53
CA ALA A 170 -3.97 -19.35 5.51
C ALA A 170 -5.34 -19.95 5.88
N ARG A 171 -6.11 -20.41 4.88
CA ARG A 171 -7.38 -21.10 5.10
C ARG A 171 -7.20 -22.42 5.85
N TYR A 172 -6.21 -23.22 5.47
CA TYR A 172 -5.89 -24.46 6.16
C TYR A 172 -5.60 -24.20 7.64
N ALA A 173 -4.71 -23.25 7.95
CA ALA A 173 -4.39 -22.88 9.33
C ALA A 173 -5.64 -22.44 10.10
N ARG A 174 -6.49 -21.58 9.52
CA ARG A 174 -7.77 -21.17 10.11
C ARG A 174 -8.68 -22.37 10.41
N THR A 175 -8.85 -23.29 9.46
CA THR A 175 -9.67 -24.50 9.68
C THR A 175 -9.11 -25.35 10.82
N ARG A 176 -7.79 -25.60 10.84
CA ARG A 176 -7.15 -26.37 11.92
C ARG A 176 -7.29 -25.71 13.29
N LEU A 177 -7.21 -24.39 13.36
CA LEU A 177 -7.41 -23.64 14.61
C LEU A 177 -8.84 -23.78 15.15
N LEU A 178 -9.85 -23.79 14.28
CA LEU A 178 -11.25 -23.95 14.67
C LEU A 178 -11.60 -25.35 15.19
N GLU A 179 -10.79 -26.36 14.88
CA GLU A 179 -10.95 -27.73 15.41
C GLU A 179 -10.37 -27.88 16.83
N ILE A 180 -9.51 -26.96 17.27
CA ILE A 180 -8.94 -27.00 18.62
C ILE A 180 -10.02 -26.53 19.59
N PRO A 181 -10.45 -27.37 20.55
CA PRO A 181 -11.38 -26.94 21.60
C PRO A 181 -10.77 -25.78 22.39
N GLY A 182 -11.54 -24.69 22.52
CA GLY A 182 -11.21 -23.53 23.36
C GLY A 182 -11.79 -23.64 24.76
#